data_AF-A0A2S0RH28-F1
#
_entry.id   AF-A0A2S0RH28-F1
#
_cell.length_a   1.000
_cell.length_b   1.000
_cell.length_c   1.000
_cell.angle_alpha   90.00
_cell.angle_beta   90.00
_cell.angle_gamma   90.00
#
_symmetry.space_group_name_H-M   'P 1'
#
loop_
_entity.id
_entity.type
_entity.pdbx_description
1 polymer ?
#
loop_
_entity_poly.entity_id
_entity_poly.type
_entity_poly.pdbx_seq_one_letter_code
_entity_poly.pdbx_strand_id
1 'polypeptide(L)'
;MVKLHAPPASLVTIFGVVFTEIDRMSKSAVTGRYAAAAINMMAVIFYWWDMSDFCVKYHPYMKSDSNIRQQVVKALEANTLLQAPEIAVEVHDGHVTLTGFADKFYKKDLAKKTAREVEGIKSVHEDIRIVIADASRISDDEIQNRIARQFVKNFGNAHHDIKSIVKDGCIWLEGRLKWKYQKDLAGECISGIDGIKTIENNITVPDTIDAAISEKDVFAAIYGDHSITSDIRIEIVGNRVILKGSVENVDQKNLVTRLVRTVPGVKEIENFLFAQRAS
;
A
#
# COMPACT_ATOMS: atom_id res chain seq x y z
N MET A 1 -35.49 21.87 -2.60
CA MET A 1 -35.85 20.86 -1.58
C MET A 1 -36.96 19.97 -2.14
N VAL A 2 -36.60 18.79 -2.65
CA VAL A 2 -37.60 17.79 -3.08
C VAL A 2 -37.58 16.68 -2.03
N LYS A 3 -38.72 16.47 -1.37
CA LYS A 3 -38.92 15.39 -0.39
C LYS A 3 -38.91 14.05 -1.12
N LEU A 4 -37.91 13.22 -0.85
CA LEU A 4 -37.89 11.80 -1.21
C LEU A 4 -38.91 11.05 -0.34
N HIS A 5 -39.95 10.50 -0.95
CA HIS A 5 -40.75 9.44 -0.33
C HIS A 5 -40.02 8.12 -0.50
N ALA A 6 -39.84 7.37 0.59
CA ALA A 6 -39.35 6.00 0.53
C ALA A 6 -40.34 5.12 -0.24
N PRO A 7 -39.87 4.16 -1.07
CA PRO A 7 -40.77 3.24 -1.75
C PRO A 7 -41.44 2.29 -0.75
N PRO A 8 -42.70 1.88 -0.98
CA PRO A 8 -43.43 1.01 -0.06
C PRO A 8 -42.78 -0.37 0.03
N ALA A 9 -42.72 -0.91 1.26
CA ALA A 9 -42.08 -2.19 1.61
C ALA A 9 -42.58 -3.41 0.81
N SER A 10 -43.74 -3.30 0.15
CA SER A 10 -44.33 -4.34 -0.68
C SER A 10 -43.53 -4.65 -1.95
N LEU A 11 -42.78 -3.68 -2.52
CA LEU A 11 -41.99 -3.89 -3.74
C LEU A 11 -40.73 -4.76 -3.49
N VAL A 12 -40.12 -4.64 -2.32
CA VAL A 12 -38.92 -5.40 -1.95
C VAL A 12 -39.25 -6.88 -1.72
N THR A 13 -40.43 -7.17 -1.17
CA THR A 13 -40.89 -8.56 -0.97
C THR A 13 -41.24 -9.23 -2.28
N ILE A 14 -41.82 -8.52 -3.25
CA ILE A 14 -42.16 -9.08 -4.56
C ILE A 14 -40.90 -9.47 -5.33
N PHE A 15 -39.86 -8.63 -5.34
CA PHE A 15 -38.59 -8.96 -5.99
C PHE A 15 -37.84 -10.12 -5.32
N GLY A 16 -37.90 -10.22 -3.98
CA GLY A 16 -37.31 -11.33 -3.25
C GLY A 16 -37.97 -12.67 -3.56
N VAL A 17 -39.31 -12.73 -3.60
CA VAL A 17 -40.09 -13.95 -3.89
C VAL A 17 -39.94 -14.38 -5.35
N VAL A 18 -39.88 -13.43 -6.28
CA VAL A 18 -39.70 -13.72 -7.70
C VAL A 18 -38.33 -14.36 -7.98
N PHE A 19 -37.27 -13.90 -7.32
CA PHE A 19 -35.93 -14.50 -7.50
C PHE A 19 -35.80 -15.91 -6.94
N THR A 20 -36.41 -16.21 -5.79
CA THR A 20 -36.40 -17.58 -5.21
C THR A 20 -37.21 -18.56 -6.03
N GLU A 21 -38.36 -18.14 -6.58
CA GLU A 21 -39.17 -19.03 -7.40
C GLU A 21 -38.54 -19.28 -8.78
N ILE A 22 -37.79 -18.30 -9.32
CA ILE A 22 -36.97 -18.46 -10.53
C ILE A 22 -35.83 -19.48 -10.32
N ASP A 23 -35.14 -19.46 -9.17
CA ASP A 23 -34.10 -20.45 -8.85
C ASP A 23 -34.70 -21.85 -8.65
N ARG A 24 -35.91 -21.93 -8.08
CA ARG A 24 -36.66 -23.19 -7.93
C ARG A 24 -37.10 -23.76 -9.29
N MET A 25 -37.56 -22.91 -10.22
CA MET A 25 -37.97 -23.32 -11.57
C MET A 25 -36.79 -23.68 -12.47
N SER A 26 -35.62 -23.05 -12.26
CA SER A 26 -34.37 -23.40 -12.95
C SER A 26 -33.90 -24.83 -12.62
N LYS A 27 -34.03 -25.25 -11.36
CA LYS A 27 -33.59 -26.56 -10.89
C LYS A 27 -34.54 -27.72 -11.24
N SER A 28 -35.78 -27.44 -11.65
CA SER A 28 -36.79 -28.48 -11.93
C SER A 28 -37.06 -28.76 -13.41
N ALA A 29 -36.25 -28.23 -14.34
CA ALA A 29 -36.51 -28.37 -15.77
C ALA A 29 -36.10 -29.75 -16.34
N VAL A 30 -36.80 -30.80 -15.93
CA VAL A 30 -36.98 -32.02 -16.74
C VAL A 30 -38.28 -31.85 -17.53
N THR A 31 -38.13 -31.74 -18.85
CA THR A 31 -39.11 -31.97 -19.91
C THR A 31 -40.40 -31.14 -19.94
N GLY A 32 -40.58 -30.38 -21.03
CA GLY A 32 -41.90 -30.18 -21.64
C GLY A 32 -42.41 -28.74 -21.69
N ARG A 33 -42.49 -28.22 -22.93
CA ARG A 33 -43.37 -27.13 -23.46
C ARG A 33 -43.45 -25.75 -22.77
N TYR A 34 -42.98 -25.55 -21.53
CA TYR A 34 -43.09 -24.26 -20.81
C TYR A 34 -41.80 -23.42 -20.83
N ALA A 35 -40.69 -23.95 -21.33
CA ALA A 35 -39.39 -23.24 -21.37
C ALA A 35 -39.41 -22.00 -22.30
N ALA A 36 -40.14 -22.05 -23.41
CA ALA A 36 -40.18 -20.95 -24.38
C ALA A 36 -40.97 -19.73 -23.87
N ALA A 37 -42.01 -19.94 -23.05
CA ALA A 37 -42.81 -18.85 -22.49
C ALA A 37 -42.06 -18.09 -21.38
N ALA A 38 -41.28 -18.80 -20.55
CA ALA A 38 -40.47 -18.18 -19.50
C ALA A 38 -39.33 -17.31 -20.06
N ILE A 39 -38.71 -17.73 -21.16
CA ILE A 39 -37.64 -16.96 -21.84
C ILE A 39 -38.21 -15.69 -22.49
N ASN A 40 -39.40 -15.77 -23.09
CA ASN A 40 -40.03 -14.61 -23.72
C ASN A 40 -40.51 -13.58 -22.68
N MET A 41 -40.95 -14.02 -21.51
CA MET A 41 -41.33 -13.14 -20.40
C MET A 41 -40.11 -12.44 -19.78
N MET A 42 -38.95 -13.12 -19.72
CA MET A 42 -37.66 -12.53 -19.35
C MET A 42 -37.19 -11.43 -20.32
N ALA A 43 -37.36 -11.65 -21.62
CA ALA A 43 -36.97 -10.67 -22.64
C ALA A 43 -37.79 -9.38 -22.59
N VAL A 44 -39.09 -9.48 -22.27
CA VAL A 44 -39.99 -8.31 -22.17
C VAL A 44 -39.68 -7.46 -20.93
N ILE A 45 -39.27 -8.08 -19.81
CA ILE A 45 -38.87 -7.38 -18.59
C ILE A 45 -37.52 -6.65 -18.78
N PHE A 46 -36.60 -7.23 -19.56
CA PHE A 46 -35.32 -6.59 -19.90
C PHE A 46 -35.47 -5.44 -20.92
N TYR A 47 -36.43 -5.52 -21.85
CA TYR A 47 -36.65 -4.48 -22.88
C TYR A 47 -37.42 -3.24 -22.38
N TRP A 48 -38.06 -3.30 -21.21
CA TRP A 48 -38.75 -2.16 -20.58
C TRP A 48 -37.95 -1.52 -19.44
N TRP A 49 -36.75 -2.01 -19.15
CA TRP A 49 -35.89 -1.48 -18.09
C TRP A 49 -34.76 -0.64 -18.68
N ASP A 50 -35.00 0.67 -18.77
CA ASP A 50 -33.95 1.66 -19.02
C ASP A 50 -32.93 1.62 -17.88
N MET A 51 -31.70 1.18 -18.19
CA MET A 51 -30.60 0.99 -17.25
C MET A 51 -29.98 2.30 -16.72
N SER A 52 -30.55 3.45 -17.06
CA SER A 52 -30.03 4.74 -16.61
C SER A 52 -30.29 5.04 -15.12
N ASP A 53 -31.33 4.47 -14.51
CA ASP A 53 -31.68 4.73 -13.09
C ASP A 53 -31.12 3.69 -12.09
N PHE A 54 -30.57 2.56 -12.55
CA PHE A 54 -29.93 1.58 -11.66
C PHE A 54 -28.44 1.87 -11.41
N CYS A 55 -27.90 2.93 -12.00
CA CYS A 55 -26.58 3.46 -11.68
C CYS A 55 -26.53 4.28 -10.38
N VAL A 56 -27.49 4.10 -9.46
CA VAL A 56 -27.31 4.53 -8.06
C VAL A 56 -26.48 3.45 -7.33
N LYS A 57 -25.17 3.53 -7.54
CA LYS A 57 -24.10 2.98 -6.70
C LYS A 57 -24.15 1.47 -6.41
N TYR A 58 -23.68 0.67 -7.37
CA TYR A 58 -22.87 -0.50 -7.01
C TYR A 58 -21.57 0.02 -6.37
N HIS A 59 -21.55 0.19 -5.04
CA HIS A 59 -20.29 0.28 -4.30
C HIS A 59 -19.71 -1.13 -4.25
N PRO A 60 -18.47 -1.37 -4.72
CA PRO A 60 -17.81 -2.66 -4.55
C PRO A 60 -17.84 -2.97 -3.07
N TYR A 61 -18.31 -4.17 -2.70
CA TYR A 61 -18.42 -4.72 -1.35
C TYR A 61 -17.40 -4.09 -0.38
N MET A 62 -17.74 -2.96 0.24
CA MET A 62 -16.86 -2.30 1.20
C MET A 62 -16.91 -3.17 2.45
N LYS A 63 -15.77 -3.77 2.81
CA LYS A 63 -15.67 -4.47 4.09
C LYS A 63 -16.17 -3.51 5.17
N SER A 64 -17.14 -3.98 5.96
CA SER A 64 -17.62 -3.21 7.12
C SER A 64 -16.44 -2.84 8.01
N ASP A 65 -16.47 -1.64 8.61
CA ASP A 65 -15.45 -1.18 9.56
C ASP A 65 -15.18 -2.21 10.68
N SER A 66 -16.22 -2.94 11.11
CA SER A 66 -16.10 -4.04 12.07
C SER A 66 -15.22 -5.18 11.56
N ASN A 67 -15.38 -5.54 10.28
CA ASN A 67 -14.57 -6.56 9.62
C ASN A 67 -13.12 -6.09 9.44
N ILE A 68 -12.92 -4.84 9.00
CA ILE A 68 -11.59 -4.23 8.90
C ILE A 68 -10.90 -4.24 10.26
N ARG A 69 -11.58 -3.76 11.31
CA ARG A 69 -11.07 -3.77 12.68
C ARG A 69 -10.63 -5.16 13.12
N GLN A 70 -11.47 -6.17 12.89
CA GLN A 70 -11.15 -7.55 13.26
C GLN A 70 -9.94 -8.09 12.50
N GLN A 71 -9.80 -7.76 11.21
CA GLN A 71 -8.62 -8.13 10.42
C GLN A 71 -7.35 -7.46 10.93
N VAL A 72 -7.41 -6.17 11.28
CA VAL A 72 -6.28 -5.44 11.86
C VAL A 72 -5.86 -6.04 13.20
N VAL A 73 -6.80 -6.27 14.11
CA VAL A 73 -6.51 -6.90 15.42
C VAL A 73 -5.84 -8.26 15.22
N LYS A 74 -6.38 -9.12 14.35
CA LYS A 74 -5.78 -10.42 14.04
C LYS A 74 -4.38 -10.30 13.45
N ALA A 75 -4.15 -9.34 12.55
CA ALA A 75 -2.83 -9.12 11.94
C ALA A 75 -1.80 -8.68 12.98
N LEU A 76 -2.18 -7.82 13.92
CA LEU A 76 -1.33 -7.39 15.02
C LEU A 76 -1.02 -8.56 15.98
N GLU A 77 -2.03 -9.36 16.34
CA GLU A 77 -1.87 -10.54 17.22
C GLU A 77 -1.01 -11.64 16.59
N ALA A 78 -1.10 -11.83 15.28
CA ALA A 78 -0.31 -12.81 14.55
C ALA A 78 1.19 -12.45 14.47
N ASN A 79 1.55 -11.19 14.70
CA ASN A 79 2.92 -10.72 14.62
C ASN A 79 3.66 -10.95 15.94
N THR A 80 4.57 -11.93 15.98
CA THR A 80 5.33 -12.30 17.17
C THR A 80 6.20 -11.17 17.73
N LEU A 81 6.60 -10.20 16.90
CA LEU A 81 7.39 -9.04 17.31
C LEU A 81 6.53 -7.96 17.99
N LEU A 82 5.20 -8.03 17.84
CA LEU A 82 4.20 -7.17 18.48
C LEU A 82 3.56 -7.88 19.69
N GLN A 83 4.26 -8.78 20.35
CA GLN A 83 3.80 -9.32 21.63
C GLN A 83 3.96 -8.25 22.73
N ALA A 84 2.90 -8.06 23.51
CA ALA A 84 2.79 -7.18 24.68
C ALA A 84 2.54 -5.65 24.52
N PRO A 85 2.38 -5.01 23.35
CA PRO A 85 1.93 -3.63 23.30
C PRO A 85 0.41 -3.58 23.53
N GLU A 86 -0.03 -2.71 24.44
CA GLU A 86 -1.45 -2.42 24.64
C GLU A 86 -1.89 -1.48 23.50
N ILE A 87 -2.21 -2.06 22.33
CA ILE A 87 -2.64 -1.30 21.15
C ILE A 87 -4.15 -1.47 20.97
N ALA A 88 -4.89 -0.38 21.10
CA ALA A 88 -6.29 -0.31 20.74
C ALA A 88 -6.45 0.09 19.26
N VAL A 89 -7.45 -0.51 18.61
CA VAL A 89 -7.76 -0.30 17.19
C VAL A 89 -9.19 0.21 17.04
N GLU A 90 -9.32 1.40 16.47
CA GLU A 90 -10.59 2.02 16.09
C GLU A 90 -10.65 2.18 14.57
N VAL A 91 -11.84 1.99 13.98
CA VAL A 91 -12.04 2.09 12.53
C VAL A 91 -13.33 2.86 12.24
N HIS A 92 -13.23 3.87 11.39
CA HIS A 92 -14.36 4.69 10.94
C HIS A 92 -14.25 4.97 9.44
N ASP A 93 -15.20 4.49 8.65
CA ASP A 93 -15.25 4.62 7.18
C ASP A 93 -13.93 4.18 6.49
N GLY A 94 -13.35 3.08 6.95
CA GLY A 94 -12.05 2.57 6.47
C GLY A 94 -10.82 3.37 6.92
N HIS A 95 -10.99 4.39 7.77
CA HIS A 95 -9.89 5.08 8.44
C HIS A 95 -9.59 4.40 9.77
N VAL A 96 -8.37 3.87 9.92
CA VAL A 96 -7.93 3.16 11.12
C VAL A 96 -7.14 4.10 12.02
N THR A 97 -7.44 4.09 13.31
CA THR A 97 -6.68 4.78 14.35
C THR A 97 -6.11 3.75 15.31
N LEU A 98 -4.78 3.75 15.47
CA LEU A 98 -4.04 2.94 16.43
C LEU A 98 -3.67 3.81 17.63
N THR A 99 -4.09 3.43 18.84
CA THR A 99 -3.76 4.13 20.09
C THR A 99 -3.17 3.19 21.12
N GLY A 100 -2.45 3.72 22.11
CA GLY A 100 -2.02 2.95 23.29
C GLY A 100 -0.52 3.04 23.56
N PHE A 101 0.10 1.96 24.02
CA PHE A 101 1.47 1.97 24.53
C PHE A 101 2.37 0.90 23.90
N ALA A 102 3.63 1.26 23.68
CA ALA A 102 4.69 0.32 23.30
C ALA A 102 5.96 0.59 24.11
N ASP A 103 6.73 -0.46 24.36
CA ASP A 103 8.03 -0.43 25.06
C ASP A 103 9.19 0.03 24.15
N LYS A 104 9.02 -0.11 22.82
CA LYS A 104 10.05 0.19 21.82
C LYS A 104 9.49 0.86 20.58
N PHE A 105 10.26 1.78 20.00
CA PHE A 105 9.87 2.51 18.79
C PHE A 105 9.57 1.61 17.59
N TYR A 106 10.39 0.58 17.33
CA TYR A 106 10.14 -0.29 16.19
C TYR A 106 8.78 -1.01 16.26
N LYS A 107 8.25 -1.30 17.47
CA LYS A 107 6.92 -1.92 17.62
C LYS A 107 5.82 -0.98 17.18
N LYS A 108 5.96 0.33 17.44
CA LYS A 108 5.05 1.37 16.94
C LYS A 108 5.07 1.44 15.41
N ASP A 109 6.27 1.49 14.80
CA ASP A 109 6.39 1.49 13.33
C ASP A 109 5.84 0.20 12.70
N LEU A 110 6.14 -0.95 13.32
CA LEU A 110 5.67 -2.25 12.87
C LEU A 110 4.15 -2.37 12.98
N ALA A 111 3.53 -1.92 14.06
CA ALA A 111 2.07 -1.92 14.21
C ALA A 111 1.39 -1.10 13.11
N LYS A 112 1.95 0.07 12.78
CA LYS A 112 1.47 0.89 11.66
C LYS A 112 1.63 0.20 10.30
N LYS A 113 2.77 -0.45 10.05
CA LYS A 113 3.02 -1.21 8.82
C LYS A 113 2.06 -2.39 8.69
N THR A 114 1.94 -3.21 9.73
CA THR A 114 1.01 -4.35 9.79
C THR A 114 -0.44 -3.92 9.60
N ALA A 115 -0.88 -2.81 10.21
CA ALA A 115 -2.23 -2.30 9.98
C ALA A 115 -2.44 -1.88 8.53
N ARG A 116 -1.46 -1.24 7.87
CA ARG A 116 -1.57 -0.80 6.47
C ARG A 116 -1.70 -1.94 5.45
N GLU A 117 -1.23 -3.14 5.79
CA GLU A 117 -1.29 -4.31 4.91
C GLU A 117 -2.69 -4.92 4.83
N VAL A 118 -3.60 -4.56 5.73
CA VAL A 118 -4.97 -5.07 5.73
C VAL A 118 -5.80 -4.42 4.62
N GLU A 119 -6.36 -5.25 3.75
CA GLU A 119 -7.16 -4.83 2.61
C GLU A 119 -8.48 -4.18 3.05
N GLY A 120 -8.79 -3.01 2.46
CA GLY A 120 -10.00 -2.23 2.72
C GLY A 120 -9.74 -0.94 3.51
N ILE A 121 -8.52 -0.74 3.99
CA ILE A 121 -8.11 0.47 4.71
C ILE A 121 -7.81 1.60 3.73
N LYS A 122 -8.41 2.77 3.99
CA LYS A 122 -8.14 4.01 3.26
C LYS A 122 -6.97 4.78 3.84
N SER A 123 -6.84 4.81 5.16
CA SER A 123 -5.71 5.45 5.85
C SER A 123 -5.48 4.87 7.24
N VAL A 124 -4.26 4.98 7.74
CA VAL A 124 -3.90 4.62 9.11
C VAL A 124 -3.33 5.85 9.83
N HIS A 125 -3.98 6.25 10.92
CA HIS A 125 -3.49 7.19 11.91
C HIS A 125 -2.92 6.42 13.10
N GLU A 126 -1.81 6.90 13.65
CA GLU A 126 -1.08 6.21 14.71
C GLU A 126 -0.73 7.21 15.81
N ASP A 127 -1.25 6.95 17.01
CA ASP A 127 -1.04 7.69 18.25
C ASP A 127 -0.65 6.69 19.38
N ILE A 128 0.42 5.95 19.13
CA ILE A 128 1.03 5.03 20.10
C ILE A 128 2.14 5.78 20.84
N ARG A 129 2.09 5.73 22.18
CA ARG A 129 3.07 6.35 23.07
C ARG A 129 4.14 5.34 23.47
N ILE A 130 5.40 5.76 23.42
CA ILE A 130 6.53 4.93 23.85
C ILE A 130 6.77 5.14 25.35
N VAL A 131 6.67 4.05 26.12
CA VAL A 131 6.94 4.03 27.57
C VAL A 131 8.14 3.14 27.83
N ILE A 132 9.26 3.76 28.20
CA ILE A 132 10.51 3.07 28.49
C ILE A 132 10.65 2.97 30.01
N ALA A 133 10.82 1.75 30.51
CA ALA A 133 11.09 1.52 31.93
C ALA A 133 12.46 2.11 32.33
N ASP A 134 12.57 2.68 33.54
CA ASP A 134 13.80 3.33 34.00
C ASP A 134 15.03 2.41 33.98
N ALA A 135 14.84 1.11 34.25
CA ALA A 135 15.90 0.10 34.18
C ALA A 135 16.45 -0.14 32.76
N SER A 136 15.74 0.30 31.72
CA SER A 136 16.12 0.19 30.31
C SER A 136 16.49 1.54 29.69
N ARG A 137 16.66 2.58 30.52
CA ARG A 137 17.01 3.91 30.06
C ARG A 137 18.47 3.93 29.57
N ILE A 138 18.63 4.25 28.30
CA ILE A 138 19.94 4.44 27.66
C ILE A 138 20.19 5.95 27.59
N SER A 139 21.43 6.38 27.83
CA SER A 139 21.80 7.79 27.71
C SER A 139 21.74 8.25 26.25
N ASP A 140 21.42 9.53 26.04
CA ASP A 140 21.37 10.10 24.69
C ASP A 140 22.72 9.95 23.96
N ASP A 141 23.84 10.04 24.67
CA ASP A 141 25.19 9.82 24.12
C ASP A 141 25.37 8.39 23.57
N GLU A 142 24.87 7.38 24.29
CA GLU A 142 24.95 6.00 23.84
C GLU A 142 24.01 5.75 22.65
N ILE A 143 22.82 6.35 22.64
CA ILE A 143 21.91 6.33 21.49
C ILE A 143 22.60 6.98 20.28
N GLN A 144 23.21 8.16 20.44
CA GLN A 144 23.94 8.87 19.40
C GLN A 144 25.09 8.02 18.83
N ASN A 145 25.86 7.34 19.68
CA ASN A 145 26.94 6.45 19.26
C ASN A 145 26.44 5.23 18.47
N ARG A 146 25.25 4.71 18.80
CA ARG A 146 24.63 3.61 18.05
C ARG A 146 24.12 4.07 16.69
N ILE A 147 23.50 5.26 16.62
CA ILE A 147 23.06 5.87 15.36
C ILE A 147 24.25 6.07 14.42
N ALA A 148 25.35 6.67 14.91
CA ALA A 148 26.54 6.90 14.11
C ALA A 148 27.09 5.59 13.51
N ARG A 149 27.17 4.52 14.33
CA ARG A 149 27.59 3.19 13.86
C ARG A 149 26.66 2.62 12.78
N GLN A 150 25.35 2.77 12.92
CA GLN A 150 24.39 2.32 11.90
C GLN A 150 24.52 3.13 10.60
N PHE A 151 24.74 4.44 10.68
CA PHE A 151 24.89 5.25 9.48
C PHE A 151 26.18 4.96 8.72
N VAL A 152 27.31 4.79 9.42
CA VAL A 152 28.57 4.35 8.79
C VAL A 152 28.36 3.01 8.06
N LYS A 153 27.68 2.06 8.71
CA LYS A 153 27.42 0.72 8.14
C LYS A 153 26.52 0.75 6.90
N ASN A 154 25.45 1.55 6.91
CA ASN A 154 24.43 1.52 5.85
C ASN A 154 24.67 2.54 4.72
N PHE A 155 25.32 3.67 5.01
CA PHE A 155 25.52 4.77 4.05
C PHE A 155 26.97 4.92 3.57
N GLY A 156 27.94 4.21 4.18
CA GLY A 156 29.36 4.36 3.83
C GLY A 156 29.76 5.83 3.88
N ASN A 157 30.35 6.37 2.81
CA ASN A 157 30.77 7.78 2.76
C ASN A 157 29.61 8.80 2.80
N ALA A 158 28.38 8.40 2.45
CA ALA A 158 27.23 9.30 2.44
C ALA A 158 26.70 9.63 3.85
N HIS A 159 27.20 9.00 4.90
CA HIS A 159 26.79 9.31 6.27
C HIS A 159 27.17 10.73 6.72
N HIS A 160 28.18 11.35 6.10
CA HIS A 160 28.59 12.73 6.42
C HIS A 160 27.51 13.77 6.06
N ASP A 161 26.61 13.44 5.13
CA ASP A 161 25.52 14.31 4.69
C ASP A 161 24.28 14.22 5.62
N ILE A 162 24.34 13.34 6.63
CA ILE A 162 23.26 13.08 7.59
C ILE A 162 23.71 13.53 8.99
N LYS A 163 23.02 14.52 9.53
CA LYS A 163 23.18 14.99 10.91
C LYS A 163 22.08 14.37 11.77
N SER A 164 22.46 13.82 12.92
CA SER A 164 21.52 13.33 13.93
C SER A 164 21.69 14.10 15.23
N ILE A 165 20.57 14.47 15.84
CA ILE A 165 20.52 15.13 17.15
C ILE A 165 19.62 14.26 18.03
N VAL A 166 20.12 13.86 19.19
CA VAL A 166 19.37 13.07 20.18
C VAL A 166 19.17 13.91 21.43
N LYS A 167 17.93 13.95 21.94
CA LYS A 167 17.59 14.56 23.22
C LYS A 167 16.42 13.85 23.87
N ASP A 168 16.59 13.37 25.10
CA ASP A 168 15.60 12.64 25.88
C ASP A 168 14.99 11.43 25.16
N GLY A 169 15.78 10.76 24.31
CA GLY A 169 15.33 9.66 23.43
C GLY A 169 14.52 10.10 22.19
N CYS A 170 14.36 11.41 21.95
CA CYS A 170 13.83 11.95 20.70
C CYS A 170 14.97 12.22 19.72
N ILE A 171 14.78 11.81 18.47
CA ILE A 171 15.79 11.92 17.42
C ILE A 171 15.30 12.86 16.33
N TRP A 172 16.13 13.83 15.97
CA TRP A 172 15.95 14.65 14.78
C TRP A 172 17.05 14.31 13.77
N LEU A 173 16.63 13.87 12.59
CA LEU A 173 17.51 13.66 11.45
C LEU A 173 17.42 14.85 10.51
N GLU A 174 18.55 15.46 10.24
CA GLU A 174 18.71 16.60 9.34
C GLU A 174 19.77 16.27 8.29
N GLY A 175 19.75 17.01 7.18
CA GLY A 175 20.75 16.85 6.13
C GLY A 175 20.13 16.91 4.75
N ARG A 176 20.96 16.67 3.74
CA ARG A 176 20.54 16.66 2.34
C ARG A 176 20.98 15.37 1.68
N LEU A 177 20.03 14.53 1.32
CA LEU A 177 20.29 13.28 0.59
C LEU A 177 19.82 13.39 -0.86
N LYS A 178 20.45 12.62 -1.75
CA LYS A 178 20.16 12.69 -3.19
C LYS A 178 18.83 12.03 -3.54
N TRP A 179 18.46 10.99 -2.80
CA TRP A 179 17.32 10.15 -3.15
C TRP A 179 16.36 9.92 -1.99
N LYS A 180 15.05 9.85 -2.31
CA LYS A 180 14.00 9.56 -1.33
C LYS A 180 14.23 8.24 -0.59
N TYR A 181 14.68 7.20 -1.29
CA TYR A 181 14.97 5.92 -0.64
C TYR A 181 16.05 6.05 0.45
N GLN A 182 17.03 6.95 0.29
CA GLN A 182 18.06 7.17 1.30
C GLN A 182 17.48 7.84 2.54
N LYS A 183 16.54 8.78 2.34
CA LYS A 183 15.76 9.39 3.43
C LYS A 183 14.96 8.32 4.18
N ASP A 184 14.23 7.46 3.47
CA ASP A 184 13.42 6.41 4.08
C ASP A 184 14.31 5.42 4.86
N LEU A 185 15.40 4.95 4.23
CA LEU A 185 16.39 4.06 4.82
C LEU A 185 17.00 4.64 6.11
N ALA A 186 17.27 5.95 6.16
CA ALA A 186 17.88 6.58 7.33
C ALA A 186 17.00 6.43 8.58
N GLY A 187 15.68 6.55 8.43
CA GLY A 187 14.73 6.31 9.52
C GLY A 187 14.64 4.83 9.89
N GLU A 188 14.60 3.95 8.89
CA GLU A 188 14.48 2.50 9.12
C GLU A 188 15.71 1.91 9.85
N CYS A 189 16.93 2.31 9.47
CA CYS A 189 18.17 1.80 10.07
C CYS A 189 18.28 2.08 11.57
N ILE A 190 17.72 3.18 12.04
CA ILE A 190 17.79 3.57 13.45
C ILE A 190 16.56 3.12 14.25
N SER A 191 15.44 2.78 13.58
CA SER A 191 14.18 2.40 14.24
C SER A 191 14.31 1.26 15.25
N GLY A 192 15.28 0.35 15.04
CA GLY A 192 15.56 -0.79 15.91
C GLY A 192 16.50 -0.52 17.08
N ILE A 193 17.00 0.71 17.26
CA ILE A 193 17.87 1.05 18.40
C ILE A 193 17.01 1.18 19.67
N ASP A 194 17.41 0.49 20.73
CA ASP A 194 16.78 0.60 22.03
C ASP A 194 16.95 2.02 22.62
N GLY A 195 15.95 2.49 23.36
CA GLY A 195 15.98 3.82 24.01
C GLY A 195 15.31 4.93 23.20
N ILE A 196 14.93 4.67 21.95
CA ILE A 196 14.25 5.63 21.09
C ILE A 196 12.78 5.76 21.48
N LYS A 197 12.32 7.01 21.63
CA LYS A 197 10.90 7.37 21.81
C LYS A 197 10.26 7.87 20.53
N THR A 198 10.97 8.69 19.77
CA THR A 198 10.43 9.34 18.56
C THR A 198 11.55 9.62 17.57
N ILE A 199 11.23 9.52 16.28
CA ILE A 199 12.13 9.84 15.17
C ILE A 199 11.43 10.87 14.28
N GLU A 200 12.06 12.02 14.13
CA GLU A 200 11.68 13.05 13.18
C GLU A 200 12.68 13.08 12.04
N ASN A 201 12.23 12.67 10.85
CA ASN A 201 13.07 12.62 9.66
C ASN A 201 12.89 13.87 8.78
N ASN A 202 13.66 14.90 9.11
CA ASN A 202 13.68 16.20 8.44
C ASN A 202 14.75 16.29 7.35
N ILE A 203 15.29 15.14 6.90
CA ILE A 203 16.22 15.09 5.79
C ILE A 203 15.53 15.64 4.55
N THR A 204 16.19 16.60 3.91
CA THR A 204 15.73 17.18 2.65
C THR A 204 16.27 16.35 1.50
N VAL A 205 15.39 15.95 0.60
CA VAL A 205 15.77 15.42 -0.69
C VAL A 205 15.44 16.50 -1.71
N PRO A 206 16.30 16.80 -2.68
CA PRO A 206 15.94 17.72 -3.75
C PRO A 206 14.62 17.25 -4.36
N ASP A 207 13.61 18.12 -4.32
CA ASP A 207 12.46 17.95 -5.18
C ASP A 207 13.03 18.04 -6.60
N THR A 208 13.14 16.91 -7.27
CA THR A 208 13.30 16.91 -8.72
C THR A 208 11.99 17.46 -9.28
N ILE A 209 11.91 18.78 -9.31
CA ILE A 209 10.99 19.54 -10.14
C ILE A 209 11.40 19.16 -11.57
N ASP A 210 10.57 18.32 -12.19
CA ASP A 210 10.39 18.19 -13.63
C ASP A 210 11.66 18.29 -14.48
N ALA A 211 12.71 17.57 -14.08
CA ALA A 211 13.68 17.13 -15.08
C ALA A 211 12.90 16.18 -15.99
N ALA A 212 12.42 16.70 -17.11
CA ALA A 212 11.80 15.90 -18.16
C ALA A 212 12.69 14.69 -18.38
N ILE A 213 12.13 13.49 -18.19
CA ILE A 213 12.91 12.26 -18.32
C ILE A 213 13.44 12.25 -19.75
N SER A 214 14.76 12.37 -19.89
CA SER A 214 15.42 12.27 -21.17
C SER A 214 15.36 10.82 -21.60
N GLU A 215 14.69 10.54 -22.71
CA GLU A 215 14.65 9.20 -23.30
C GLU A 215 16.06 8.63 -23.46
N LYS A 216 17.01 9.47 -23.90
CA LYS A 216 18.44 9.12 -24.02
C LYS A 216 19.04 8.60 -22.72
N ASP A 217 18.67 9.16 -21.56
CA ASP A 217 19.24 8.75 -20.27
C ASP A 217 18.66 7.42 -19.81
N VAL A 218 17.38 7.16 -20.11
CA VAL A 218 16.75 5.86 -19.84
C VAL A 218 17.35 4.78 -20.74
N PHE A 219 17.54 5.07 -22.03
CA PHE A 219 18.20 4.16 -22.96
C PHE A 219 19.66 3.90 -22.56
N ALA A 220 20.41 4.93 -22.16
CA ALA A 220 21.78 4.77 -21.68
C ALA A 220 21.86 3.95 -20.39
N ALA A 221 20.89 4.09 -19.49
CA ALA A 221 20.85 3.31 -18.26
C ALA A 221 20.57 1.82 -18.52
N ILE A 222 19.71 1.49 -19.49
CA ILE A 222 19.35 0.10 -19.82
C ILE A 222 20.41 -0.55 -20.71
N TYR A 223 20.75 0.08 -21.84
CA TYR A 223 21.66 -0.48 -22.84
C TYR A 223 23.13 -0.14 -22.61
N GLY A 224 23.43 0.68 -21.58
CA GLY A 224 24.79 0.84 -21.08
C GLY A 224 25.32 -0.41 -20.38
N ASP A 225 24.42 -1.33 -19.99
CA ASP A 225 24.78 -2.64 -19.49
C ASP A 225 24.71 -3.67 -20.63
N HIS A 226 25.86 -4.27 -20.97
CA HIS A 226 25.97 -5.27 -22.03
C HIS A 226 25.19 -6.57 -21.75
N SER A 227 24.71 -6.76 -20.52
CA SER A 227 23.94 -7.94 -20.12
C SER A 227 22.48 -7.91 -20.60
N ILE A 228 22.01 -6.77 -21.12
CA ILE A 228 20.65 -6.59 -21.63
C ILE A 228 20.71 -6.51 -23.16
N THR A 229 20.46 -7.65 -23.79
CA THR A 229 20.41 -7.82 -25.25
C THR A 229 18.98 -7.74 -25.80
N SER A 230 17.98 -7.76 -24.91
CA SER A 230 16.57 -7.79 -25.28
C SER A 230 16.06 -6.42 -25.73
N ASP A 231 15.19 -6.42 -26.73
CA ASP A 231 14.51 -5.20 -27.19
C ASP A 231 13.36 -4.85 -26.24
N ILE A 232 13.51 -3.77 -25.49
CA ILE A 232 12.58 -3.33 -24.46
C ILE A 232 11.93 -2.04 -24.94
N ARG A 233 10.60 -2.05 -25.04
CA ARG A 233 9.82 -0.87 -25.37
C ARG A 233 9.64 -0.02 -24.11
N ILE A 234 10.09 1.23 -24.21
CA ILE A 234 10.04 2.22 -23.13
C ILE A 234 9.03 3.28 -23.52
N GLU A 235 8.07 3.56 -22.64
CA GLU A 235 7.13 4.67 -22.79
C GLU A 235 7.27 5.61 -21.59
N ILE A 236 7.38 6.91 -21.86
CA ILE A 236 7.56 7.93 -20.82
C ILE A 236 6.32 8.82 -20.81
N VAL A 237 5.66 8.90 -19.65
CA VAL A 237 4.48 9.75 -19.43
C VAL A 237 4.74 10.64 -18.22
N GLY A 238 5.15 11.89 -18.46
CA GLY A 238 5.58 12.80 -17.41
C GLY A 238 6.81 12.26 -16.68
N ASN A 239 6.65 11.89 -15.40
CA ASN A 239 7.70 11.31 -14.55
C ASN A 239 7.54 9.79 -14.33
N ARG A 240 6.65 9.16 -15.10
CA ARG A 240 6.40 7.71 -15.08
C ARG A 240 7.08 7.04 -16.26
N VAL A 241 7.78 5.94 -16.00
CA VAL A 241 8.37 5.08 -17.04
C VAL A 241 7.62 3.75 -17.09
N ILE A 242 7.15 3.39 -18.28
CA ILE A 242 6.45 2.15 -18.54
C ILE A 242 7.37 1.27 -19.38
N LEU A 243 7.66 0.07 -18.87
CA LEU A 243 8.55 -0.90 -19.51
C LEU A 243 7.73 -2.08 -20.02
N LYS A 244 7.80 -2.34 -21.34
CA LYS A 244 7.08 -3.43 -22.02
C LYS A 244 8.04 -4.25 -22.86
N GLY A 245 7.85 -5.56 -22.91
CA GLY A 245 8.68 -6.44 -23.72
C GLY A 245 8.96 -7.77 -23.06
N SER A 246 9.92 -8.50 -23.62
CA SER A 246 10.37 -9.78 -23.13
C SER A 246 11.82 -9.68 -22.71
N VAL A 247 12.17 -10.25 -21.57
CA VAL A 247 13.55 -10.41 -21.08
C VAL A 247 13.86 -11.89 -20.91
N GLU A 248 15.13 -12.27 -20.93
CA GLU A 248 15.55 -13.68 -20.93
C GLU A 248 15.28 -14.37 -19.60
N ASN A 249 15.35 -13.63 -18.49
CA ASN A 249 15.13 -14.17 -17.15
C ASN A 249 14.61 -13.13 -16.15
N VAL A 250 14.21 -13.60 -14.97
CA VAL A 250 13.67 -12.74 -13.90
C VAL A 250 14.74 -11.80 -13.34
N ASP A 251 16.01 -12.19 -13.36
CA ASP A 251 17.11 -11.36 -12.87
C ASP A 251 17.32 -10.12 -13.76
N GLN A 252 17.25 -10.28 -15.08
CA GLN A 252 17.24 -9.18 -16.04
C GLN A 252 16.04 -8.27 -15.81
N LYS A 253 14.84 -8.81 -15.55
CA LYS A 253 13.65 -8.00 -15.21
C LYS A 253 13.92 -7.09 -14.00
N ASN A 254 14.53 -7.64 -12.95
CA ASN A 254 14.87 -6.92 -11.74
C ASN A 254 15.99 -5.89 -11.98
N LEU A 255 16.99 -6.26 -12.78
CA LEU A 255 18.10 -5.40 -13.16
C LEU A 255 17.62 -4.17 -13.95
N VAL A 256 16.80 -4.37 -15.00
CA VAL A 256 16.19 -3.28 -15.78
C VAL A 256 15.44 -2.31 -14.87
N THR A 257 14.63 -2.85 -13.95
CA THR A 257 13.87 -2.04 -12.99
C THR A 257 14.81 -1.18 -12.13
N ARG A 258 15.92 -1.76 -11.67
CA ARG A 258 16.91 -1.05 -10.85
C ARG A 258 17.63 0.04 -11.65
N LEU A 259 18.02 -0.24 -12.89
CA LEU A 259 18.70 0.71 -13.79
C LEU A 259 17.82 1.91 -14.13
N VAL A 260 16.53 1.67 -14.42
CA VAL A 260 15.57 2.75 -14.71
C VAL A 260 15.31 3.61 -13.47
N ARG A 261 15.33 3.03 -12.26
CA ARG A 261 15.21 3.81 -11.01
C ARG A 261 16.36 4.78 -10.77
N THR A 262 17.54 4.51 -11.30
CA THR A 262 18.71 5.39 -11.17
C THR A 262 18.66 6.60 -12.11
N VAL A 263 17.73 6.64 -13.07
CA VAL A 263 17.59 7.76 -14.01
C VAL A 263 16.97 8.97 -13.30
N PRO A 264 17.59 10.17 -13.39
CA PRO A 264 17.02 11.40 -12.83
C PRO A 264 15.64 11.71 -13.41
N GLY A 265 14.69 12.07 -12.54
CA GLY A 265 13.33 12.44 -12.94
C GLY A 265 12.30 11.30 -12.89
N VAL A 266 12.74 10.04 -12.81
CA VAL A 266 11.84 8.87 -12.68
C VAL A 266 11.26 8.81 -11.27
N LYS A 267 9.93 8.99 -11.16
CA LYS A 267 9.17 8.91 -9.90
C LYS A 267 8.40 7.61 -9.76
N GLU A 268 7.92 7.06 -10.87
CA GLU A 268 7.09 5.86 -10.91
C GLU A 268 7.51 4.95 -12.06
N ILE A 269 7.48 3.64 -11.84
CA ILE A 269 7.83 2.64 -12.85
C ILE A 269 6.75 1.58 -12.92
N GLU A 270 6.17 1.41 -14.10
CA GLU A 270 5.28 0.30 -14.41
C GLU A 270 6.04 -0.75 -15.22
N ASN A 271 6.27 -1.91 -14.61
CA ASN A 271 7.04 -2.99 -15.24
C ASN A 271 6.10 -4.08 -15.76
N PHE A 272 5.89 -4.08 -17.09
CA PHE A 272 5.16 -5.11 -17.84
C PHE A 272 6.11 -6.02 -18.63
N LEU A 273 7.36 -6.18 -18.19
CA LEU A 273 8.31 -7.11 -18.79
C LEU A 273 7.95 -8.56 -18.44
N PHE A 274 8.00 -9.43 -19.44
CA PHE A 274 7.82 -10.87 -19.28
C PHE A 274 9.19 -11.55 -19.29
N ALA A 275 9.49 -12.31 -18.24
CA ALA A 275 10.66 -13.18 -18.23
C ALA A 275 10.31 -14.46 -18.99
N GLN A 276 11.08 -14.79 -20.03
CA GLN A 276 11.00 -16.12 -20.62
C GLN A 276 11.51 -17.12 -19.60
N ARG A 277 10.79 -18.24 -19.45
CA ARG A 277 11.33 -19.36 -18.68
C ARG A 277 12.42 -19.99 -19.55
N ALA A 278 13.66 -19.94 -19.06
CA ALA A 278 14.72 -20.77 -19.62
C ALA A 278 14.23 -22.23 -19.67
N SER A 279 14.31 -22.83 -20.85
CA SER A 279 14.01 -24.25 -21.08
C SER A 279 15.21 -25.08 -20.68
#